data_AF-A0A3D9RT96-F1
#
_entry.id   AF-A0A3D9RT96-F1
#
_cell.length_a   1.000
_cell.length_b   1.000
_cell.length_c   1.000
_cell.angle_alpha   90.00
_cell.angle_beta   90.00
_cell.angle_gamma   90.00
#
_symmetry.space_group_name_H-M   'P 1'
#
loop_
_entity.id
_entity.type
_entity.pdbx_description
1 polymer ?
#
loop_
_entity_poly.entity_id
_entity_poly.type
_entity_poly.pdbx_seq_one_letter_code
_entity_poly.pdbx_strand_id
1 'polypeptide(L)'
;MQNNVPAGSRTGSRSSGSGTPAAPPRKQTPPQTPFARRLKRIVKSVAIVAIVFIMLGIAGMIWMFITPSGNNFRYLIADTIITTKHRYLAKYIIGQTELDKRVKAYQNRFDAMGEERDTHEIHPTPTEGSGEQTSTNNSEAVQEKPLVEIEKISGHGYSGYVMTVNDPKKIRIVVPEKQGRGERVLSMVQRTGAIAGVNGGGFADPNWNGNGFQPIGIVMSGGELFYSDLGKSRSTQVVGIDKEGKMIAGRYSLDELKQLGVQEAVTFQPRIIVNGKGLIKNAADGWGIAPRTAMGQREDGAILFVVIDGRQPGHSIGANLYDVQNIMLAHGAVIAANLDGGSSTMLVKDGEVLNKPSTKSSEGRYLPTAWLVFEHPEQAVIPNVWAGLKPGDIDPGKW
;
A
#
# COMPACT_ATOMS: atom_id res chain seq x y z
N MET A 1 -121.06 20.21 -37.29
CA MET A 1 -122.38 20.14 -36.64
C MET A 1 -122.25 19.27 -35.40
N GLN A 2 -122.67 19.83 -34.25
CA GLN A 2 -122.99 19.22 -32.94
C GLN A 2 -121.89 18.39 -32.25
N ASN A 3 -121.14 18.95 -31.29
CA ASN A 3 -121.48 19.20 -29.86
C ASN A 3 -121.94 17.95 -29.08
N ASN A 4 -121.12 17.49 -28.12
CA ASN A 4 -121.49 17.54 -26.71
C ASN A 4 -120.28 17.38 -25.76
N VAL A 5 -120.38 18.10 -24.65
CA VAL A 5 -119.43 18.30 -23.53
C VAL A 5 -120.11 17.68 -22.27
N PRO A 6 -119.65 17.92 -21.03
CA PRO A 6 -118.59 17.32 -20.20
C PRO A 6 -119.12 16.53 -18.97
N ALA A 7 -118.22 15.98 -18.12
CA ALA A 7 -118.27 15.97 -16.64
C ALA A 7 -117.10 15.11 -16.14
N GLY A 8 -116.18 15.57 -15.29
CA GLY A 8 -116.33 15.75 -13.82
C GLY A 8 -115.94 14.44 -13.11
N SER A 9 -115.22 14.33 -12.00
CA SER A 9 -114.57 15.25 -11.05
C SER A 9 -113.83 14.38 -10.00
N ARG A 10 -112.93 14.99 -9.21
CA ARG A 10 -112.43 14.55 -7.86
C ARG A 10 -111.45 13.37 -7.79
N THR A 11 -110.51 13.28 -6.84
CA THR A 11 -109.78 14.16 -5.90
C THR A 11 -108.65 13.29 -5.35
N GLY A 12 -107.45 13.83 -5.14
CA GLY A 12 -106.38 13.15 -4.40
C GLY A 12 -105.12 14.01 -4.28
N SER A 13 -104.77 14.39 -3.05
CA SER A 13 -103.68 15.28 -2.66
C SER A 13 -102.30 14.60 -2.62
N ARG A 14 -101.24 15.37 -2.94
CA ARG A 14 -99.85 15.36 -2.41
C ARG A 14 -98.98 16.19 -3.37
N SER A 15 -98.68 17.45 -3.03
CA SER A 15 -97.49 17.92 -2.31
C SER A 15 -96.18 17.90 -3.11
N SER A 16 -95.51 19.07 -3.07
CA SER A 16 -94.08 19.33 -3.16
C SER A 16 -93.34 19.13 -4.50
N GLY A 17 -93.17 20.25 -5.20
CA GLY A 17 -91.87 20.82 -5.56
C GLY A 17 -90.80 19.86 -6.10
N SER A 18 -90.62 19.89 -7.42
CA SER A 18 -89.47 19.35 -8.12
C SER A 18 -88.18 20.11 -7.76
N GLY A 19 -87.52 19.69 -6.68
CA GLY A 19 -86.16 20.08 -6.34
C GLY A 19 -85.18 18.99 -6.76
N THR A 20 -84.49 19.20 -7.87
CA THR A 20 -83.31 18.41 -8.25
C THR A 20 -82.28 18.51 -7.10
N PRO A 21 -81.73 17.41 -6.55
CA PRO A 21 -80.75 17.51 -5.49
C PRO A 21 -79.49 18.18 -6.05
N ALA A 22 -79.21 19.39 -5.55
CA ALA A 22 -78.01 20.13 -5.87
C ALA A 22 -76.78 19.29 -5.50
N ALA A 23 -75.86 19.13 -6.44
CA ALA A 23 -74.56 18.53 -6.18
C ALA A 23 -73.89 19.27 -4.99
N PRO A 24 -73.24 18.54 -4.06
CA PRO A 24 -72.58 19.19 -2.93
C PRO A 24 -71.57 20.22 -3.44
N PRO A 25 -71.44 21.39 -2.78
CA PRO A 25 -70.56 22.44 -3.25
C PRO A 25 -69.15 21.87 -3.35
N ARG A 26 -68.59 21.91 -4.56
CA ARG A 26 -67.19 21.55 -4.81
C ARG A 26 -66.36 22.49 -3.94
N LYS A 27 -65.74 21.97 -2.86
CA LYS A 27 -64.85 22.75 -2.00
C LYS A 27 -63.79 23.41 -2.87
N GLN A 28 -63.96 24.70 -3.18
CA GLN A 28 -62.95 25.47 -3.90
C GLN A 28 -61.80 25.69 -2.94
N THR A 29 -60.67 25.05 -3.22
CA THR A 29 -59.44 25.26 -2.46
C THR A 29 -59.04 26.73 -2.66
N PRO A 30 -58.74 27.50 -1.58
CA PRO A 30 -58.42 28.91 -1.73
C PRO A 30 -57.24 29.12 -2.70
N PRO A 31 -57.25 30.18 -3.53
CA PRO A 31 -56.21 30.40 -4.52
C PRO A 31 -54.85 30.57 -3.83
N GLN A 32 -53.95 29.62 -4.07
CA GLN A 32 -52.62 29.64 -3.46
C GLN A 32 -51.84 30.89 -3.87
N THR A 33 -51.22 31.57 -2.90
CA THR A 33 -50.38 32.74 -3.15
C THR A 33 -49.18 32.38 -4.06
N PRO A 34 -48.65 33.33 -4.85
CA PRO A 34 -47.50 33.08 -5.74
C PRO A 34 -46.29 32.50 -5.00
N PHE A 35 -46.09 32.94 -3.76
CA PHE A 35 -45.06 32.43 -2.84
C PHE A 35 -45.28 30.96 -2.47
N ALA A 36 -46.51 30.56 -2.10
CA ALA A 36 -46.85 29.17 -1.79
C ALA A 36 -46.67 28.23 -2.99
N ARG A 37 -46.99 28.69 -4.21
CA ARG A 37 -46.75 27.92 -5.44
C ARG A 37 -45.27 27.76 -5.76
N ARG A 38 -44.46 28.81 -5.55
CA ARG A 38 -43.00 28.78 -5.73
C ARG A 38 -42.34 27.86 -4.71
N LEU A 39 -42.73 27.95 -3.44
CA LEU A 39 -42.24 27.07 -2.37
C LEU A 39 -42.61 25.61 -2.62
N LYS A 40 -43.84 25.31 -3.05
CA LYS A 40 -44.26 23.94 -3.40
C LYS A 40 -43.47 23.36 -4.58
N ARG A 41 -43.12 24.20 -5.58
CA ARG A 41 -42.24 23.80 -6.69
C ARG A 41 -40.81 23.50 -6.20
N ILE A 42 -40.26 24.36 -5.33
CA ILE A 42 -38.93 24.13 -4.73
C ILE A 42 -38.91 22.84 -3.89
N VAL A 43 -39.90 22.64 -3.01
CA VAL A 43 -40.02 21.41 -2.20
C VAL A 43 -40.15 20.17 -3.09
N LYS A 44 -40.94 20.24 -4.18
CA LYS A 44 -41.05 19.14 -5.14
C LYS A 44 -39.71 18.88 -5.85
N SER A 45 -38.99 19.91 -6.26
CA SER A 45 -37.66 19.77 -6.87
C SER A 45 -36.65 19.15 -5.90
N VAL A 46 -36.60 19.62 -4.65
CA VAL A 46 -35.74 19.04 -3.61
C VAL A 46 -36.10 17.58 -3.34
N ALA A 47 -37.39 17.25 -3.27
CA ALA A 47 -37.84 15.87 -3.09
C ALA A 47 -37.47 14.97 -4.27
N ILE A 48 -37.59 15.45 -5.52
CA ILE A 48 -37.16 14.71 -6.70
C ILE A 48 -35.65 14.46 -6.66
N VAL A 49 -34.86 15.49 -6.34
CA VAL A 49 -33.41 15.36 -6.20
C VAL A 49 -33.06 14.34 -5.12
N ALA A 50 -33.72 14.40 -3.95
CA ALA A 50 -33.52 13.42 -2.89
C ALA A 50 -33.88 11.98 -3.32
N ILE A 51 -34.99 11.78 -4.02
CA ILE A 51 -35.39 10.47 -4.56
C ILE A 51 -34.35 9.96 -5.56
N VAL A 52 -33.85 10.81 -6.44
CA VAL A 52 -32.78 10.45 -7.39
C VAL A 52 -31.52 10.02 -6.65
N PHE A 53 -31.09 10.76 -5.62
CA PHE A 53 -29.94 10.36 -4.81
C PHE A 53 -30.16 9.04 -4.07
N ILE A 54 -31.37 8.78 -3.56
CA ILE A 54 -31.72 7.49 -2.95
C ILE A 54 -31.65 6.37 -3.97
N MET A 55 -32.23 6.56 -5.17
CA MET A 55 -32.19 5.55 -6.24
C MET A 55 -30.76 5.27 -6.70
N LEU A 56 -29.94 6.30 -6.86
CA LEU A 56 -28.51 6.16 -7.17
C LEU A 56 -27.76 5.43 -6.04
N GLY A 57 -28.09 5.73 -4.78
CA GLY A 57 -27.54 5.02 -3.62
C GLY A 57 -27.91 3.53 -3.62
N ILE A 58 -29.17 3.19 -3.88
CA ILE A 58 -29.64 1.80 -3.99
C ILE A 58 -28.95 1.09 -5.17
N ALA A 59 -28.89 1.72 -6.34
CA ALA A 59 -28.21 1.18 -7.51
C ALA A 59 -26.71 0.97 -7.24
N GLY A 60 -26.06 1.90 -6.54
CA GLY A 60 -24.67 1.78 -6.10
C GLY A 60 -24.46 0.62 -5.12
N MET A 61 -25.36 0.44 -4.15
CA MET A 61 -25.33 -0.70 -3.23
C MET A 61 -25.54 -2.03 -3.95
N ILE A 62 -26.50 -2.11 -4.87
CA ILE A 62 -26.74 -3.28 -5.71
C ILE A 62 -25.47 -3.59 -6.51
N TRP A 63 -24.88 -2.60 -7.18
CA TRP A 63 -23.65 -2.78 -7.94
C TRP A 63 -22.52 -3.30 -7.04
N MET A 64 -22.29 -2.66 -5.89
CA MET A 64 -21.20 -2.95 -4.95
C MET A 64 -21.26 -4.36 -4.33
N PHE A 65 -22.45 -4.91 -4.11
CA PHE A 65 -22.62 -6.21 -3.44
C PHE A 65 -23.03 -7.37 -4.37
N ILE A 66 -23.61 -7.09 -5.53
CA ILE A 66 -24.14 -8.13 -6.44
C ILE A 66 -23.23 -8.35 -7.65
N THR A 67 -22.62 -7.28 -8.19
CA THR A 67 -21.84 -7.41 -9.42
C THR A 67 -20.38 -7.81 -9.15
N PRO A 68 -19.72 -8.57 -10.06
CA PRO A 68 -18.31 -8.89 -9.92
C PRO A 68 -17.40 -7.65 -9.82
N SER A 69 -17.67 -6.61 -10.62
CA SER A 69 -16.86 -5.38 -10.62
C SER A 69 -17.02 -4.59 -9.32
N GLY A 70 -18.25 -4.46 -8.81
CA GLY A 70 -18.50 -3.82 -7.52
C GLY A 70 -17.89 -4.59 -6.35
N ASN A 71 -17.96 -5.92 -6.38
CA ASN A 71 -17.34 -6.76 -5.35
C ASN A 71 -15.81 -6.63 -5.33
N ASN A 72 -15.17 -6.64 -6.52
CA ASN A 72 -13.74 -6.42 -6.65
C ASN A 72 -13.32 -5.04 -6.12
N PHE A 73 -14.09 -3.99 -6.45
CA PHE A 73 -13.85 -2.65 -5.94
C PHE A 73 -14.00 -2.56 -4.41
N ARG A 74 -15.04 -3.20 -3.87
CA ARG A 74 -15.27 -3.30 -2.42
C ARG A 74 -14.10 -3.99 -1.71
N TYR A 75 -13.59 -5.08 -2.27
CA TYR A 75 -12.43 -5.77 -1.72
C TYR A 75 -11.13 -4.96 -1.86
N LEU A 76 -10.95 -4.24 -2.96
CA LEU A 76 -9.82 -3.32 -3.11
C LEU A 76 -9.81 -2.26 -2.01
N ILE A 77 -10.97 -1.66 -1.70
CA ILE A 77 -11.09 -0.69 -0.60
C ILE A 77 -10.78 -1.38 0.73
N ALA A 78 -11.35 -2.56 0.98
CA ALA A 78 -11.12 -3.29 2.22
C ALA A 78 -9.64 -3.63 2.41
N ASP A 79 -8.97 -4.17 1.38
CA ASP A 79 -7.55 -4.50 1.41
C ASP A 79 -6.70 -3.24 1.58
N THR A 80 -7.06 -2.14 0.93
CA THR A 80 -6.42 -0.84 1.14
C THR A 80 -6.50 -0.41 2.60
N ILE A 81 -7.68 -0.50 3.22
CA ILE A 81 -7.87 -0.19 4.65
C ILE A 81 -7.08 -1.13 5.55
N ILE A 82 -6.98 -2.43 5.20
CA ILE A 82 -6.20 -3.43 5.95
C ILE A 82 -4.73 -3.03 6.07
N THR A 83 -4.16 -2.34 5.07
CA THR A 83 -2.78 -1.83 5.10
C THR A 83 -2.57 -0.63 6.03
N THR A 84 -3.65 -0.03 6.54
CA THR A 84 -3.59 1.18 7.36
C THR A 84 -3.64 0.87 8.85
N LYS A 85 -3.37 1.91 9.66
CA LYS A 85 -3.59 1.84 11.11
C LYS A 85 -5.03 1.56 11.53
N HIS A 86 -5.99 1.79 10.63
CA HIS A 86 -7.41 1.60 10.86
C HIS A 86 -7.92 0.29 10.25
N ARG A 87 -7.11 -0.77 10.24
CA ARG A 87 -7.48 -2.07 9.65
C ARG A 87 -8.83 -2.61 10.14
N TYR A 88 -9.21 -2.34 11.38
CA TYR A 88 -10.48 -2.74 11.98
C TYR A 88 -11.70 -2.12 11.27
N LEU A 89 -11.53 -1.03 10.51
CA LEU A 89 -12.62 -0.39 9.75
C LEU A 89 -13.02 -1.22 8.53
N ALA A 90 -12.15 -2.09 8.01
CA ALA A 90 -12.47 -2.95 6.88
C ALA A 90 -13.70 -3.85 7.15
N LYS A 91 -13.94 -4.22 8.42
CA LYS A 91 -15.11 -5.02 8.81
C LYS A 91 -16.44 -4.35 8.50
N TYR A 92 -16.51 -3.01 8.41
CA TYR A 92 -17.73 -2.31 8.04
C TYR A 92 -18.04 -2.37 6.53
N ILE A 93 -17.07 -2.81 5.73
CA ILE A 93 -17.19 -2.95 4.28
C ILE A 93 -17.42 -4.42 3.88
N ILE A 94 -16.67 -5.34 4.51
CA ILE A 94 -16.67 -6.76 4.13
C ILE A 94 -17.17 -7.71 5.22
N GLY A 95 -17.40 -7.23 6.45
CA GLY A 95 -17.71 -8.07 7.61
C GLY A 95 -16.46 -8.58 8.34
N GLN A 96 -16.60 -8.90 9.63
CA GLN A 96 -15.49 -9.36 10.47
C GLN A 96 -14.92 -10.71 10.01
N THR A 97 -15.78 -11.68 9.74
CA THR A 97 -15.36 -13.02 9.28
C THR A 97 -14.56 -12.96 7.99
N GLU A 98 -14.98 -12.12 7.04
CA GLU A 98 -14.28 -11.96 5.77
C GLU A 98 -12.96 -11.20 5.94
N LEU A 99 -12.92 -10.19 6.80
CA LEU A 99 -11.67 -9.51 7.17
C LEU A 99 -10.64 -10.52 7.70
N ASP A 100 -11.02 -11.35 8.68
CA ASP A 100 -10.12 -12.33 9.29
C ASP A 100 -9.65 -13.37 8.27
N LYS A 101 -10.57 -13.84 7.42
CA LYS A 101 -10.26 -14.76 6.32
C LYS A 101 -9.26 -14.15 5.33
N ARG A 102 -9.44 -12.89 4.93
CA ARG A 102 -8.53 -12.21 3.99
C ARG A 102 -7.15 -11.99 4.57
N VAL A 103 -7.06 -11.53 5.82
CA VAL A 103 -5.77 -11.35 6.50
C VAL A 103 -5.02 -12.68 6.57
N LYS A 104 -5.71 -13.76 6.96
CA LYS A 104 -5.11 -15.11 6.99
C LYS A 104 -4.70 -15.61 5.61
N ALA A 105 -5.52 -15.36 4.58
CA ALA A 105 -5.20 -15.74 3.20
C ALA A 105 -3.95 -15.03 2.68
N TYR A 106 -3.81 -13.73 2.96
CA TYR A 106 -2.59 -12.99 2.63
C TYR A 106 -1.38 -13.56 3.36
N GLN A 107 -1.48 -13.80 4.67
CA GLN A 107 -0.39 -14.37 5.45
C GLN A 107 0.06 -15.72 4.87
N ASN A 108 -0.87 -16.66 4.68
CA ASN A 108 -0.55 -17.98 4.12
C ASN A 108 0.09 -17.88 2.71
N ARG A 109 -0.41 -16.97 1.87
CA ARG A 109 0.14 -16.78 0.53
C ARG A 109 1.54 -16.18 0.60
N PHE A 110 1.76 -15.23 1.49
CA PHE A 110 3.05 -14.54 1.66
C PHE A 110 4.10 -15.51 2.18
N ASP A 111 3.71 -16.36 3.14
CA ASP A 111 4.55 -17.45 3.63
C ASP A 111 4.94 -18.40 2.50
N ALA A 112 3.97 -18.88 1.72
CA ALA A 112 4.20 -19.79 0.59
C ALA A 112 5.11 -19.18 -0.50
N MET A 113 5.02 -17.86 -0.76
CA MET A 113 5.86 -17.17 -1.74
C MET A 113 7.35 -17.16 -1.37
N GLY A 114 7.70 -17.43 -0.11
CA GLY A 114 9.08 -17.57 0.35
C GLY A 114 9.67 -18.96 0.27
N GLU A 115 8.90 -20.00 -0.10
CA GLU A 115 9.36 -21.40 -0.07
C GLU A 115 10.18 -21.80 -1.31
N GLU A 116 9.85 -21.28 -2.49
CA GLU A 116 10.59 -21.59 -3.72
C GLU A 116 12.06 -21.17 -3.56
N ARG A 117 13.01 -22.07 -3.82
CA ARG A 117 14.43 -21.69 -3.74
C ARG A 117 14.82 -20.90 -4.96
N ASP A 118 15.53 -19.82 -4.70
CA ASP A 118 16.07 -18.97 -5.73
C ASP A 118 17.29 -19.62 -6.37
N THR A 119 17.34 -19.57 -7.70
CA THR A 119 18.40 -20.16 -8.52
C THR A 119 19.05 -19.15 -9.46
N HIS A 120 18.72 -17.84 -9.36
CA HIS A 120 19.33 -16.86 -10.23
C HIS A 120 20.84 -16.78 -10.01
N GLU A 121 21.55 -16.44 -11.07
CA GLU A 121 22.97 -16.15 -11.05
C GLU A 121 23.16 -14.67 -11.35
N ILE A 122 24.21 -14.09 -10.78
CA ILE A 122 24.65 -12.75 -11.18
C ILE A 122 25.65 -12.92 -12.31
N HIS A 123 25.43 -12.19 -13.38
CA HIS A 123 26.32 -12.06 -14.52
C HIS A 123 26.80 -10.61 -14.57
N PRO A 124 27.82 -10.24 -13.78
CA PRO A 124 28.31 -8.87 -13.74
C PRO A 124 28.73 -8.45 -15.15
N THR A 125 28.35 -7.25 -15.56
CA THR A 125 28.94 -6.66 -16.76
C THR A 125 30.44 -6.46 -16.49
N PRO A 126 31.36 -6.80 -17.41
CA PRO A 126 32.78 -6.65 -17.17
C PRO A 126 33.12 -5.20 -16.83
N THR A 127 33.50 -4.94 -15.58
CA THR A 127 34.14 -3.70 -15.16
C THR A 127 35.64 -3.91 -15.30
N GLU A 128 36.29 -3.25 -16.26
CA GLU A 128 37.75 -3.34 -16.44
C GLU A 128 38.45 -2.81 -15.17
N GLY A 129 38.96 -3.75 -14.37
CA GLY A 129 39.60 -3.44 -13.10
C GLY A 129 40.37 -4.62 -12.52
N SER A 130 40.96 -5.48 -13.36
CA SER A 130 42.12 -6.33 -13.04
C SER A 130 42.46 -7.25 -14.21
N GLY A 131 43.56 -6.95 -14.91
CA GLY A 131 44.31 -7.94 -15.70
C GLY A 131 44.20 -7.85 -17.23
N GLU A 132 45.35 -7.52 -17.81
CA GLU A 132 45.81 -7.75 -19.18
C GLU A 132 45.14 -7.05 -20.38
N GLN A 133 45.93 -6.10 -20.92
CA GLN A 133 45.83 -5.53 -22.25
C GLN A 133 45.63 -6.63 -23.30
N THR A 134 44.48 -6.63 -23.96
CA THR A 134 44.39 -7.14 -25.33
C THR A 134 43.72 -6.09 -26.19
N SER A 135 44.51 -5.52 -27.11
CA SER A 135 44.08 -4.48 -28.04
C SER A 135 43.08 -5.04 -29.05
N THR A 136 41.84 -4.56 -29.02
CA THR A 136 40.97 -4.53 -30.21
C THR A 136 40.11 -3.27 -30.19
N ASN A 137 40.31 -2.44 -31.21
CA ASN A 137 39.62 -1.19 -31.46
C ASN A 137 38.12 -1.43 -31.69
N ASN A 138 37.29 -0.98 -30.75
CA ASN A 138 35.93 -0.47 -30.97
C ASN A 138 35.50 0.29 -29.70
N SER A 139 35.97 1.52 -29.59
CA SER A 139 35.67 2.41 -28.47
C SER A 139 34.28 3.03 -28.66
N GLU A 140 33.22 2.28 -28.33
CA GLU A 140 32.07 2.93 -27.71
C GLU A 140 32.52 3.31 -26.30
N ALA A 141 32.61 4.61 -26.03
CA ALA A 141 32.98 5.10 -24.71
C ALA A 141 31.94 4.60 -23.69
N VAL A 142 32.26 3.52 -22.98
CA VAL A 142 31.45 3.00 -21.89
C VAL A 142 31.54 4.04 -20.78
N GLN A 143 30.51 4.90 -20.73
CA GLN A 143 30.36 5.90 -19.69
C GLN A 143 30.30 5.16 -18.34
N GLU A 144 31.24 5.46 -17.45
CA GLU A 144 31.30 4.87 -16.11
C GLU A 144 29.97 5.14 -15.40
N LYS A 145 29.21 4.08 -15.11
CA LYS A 145 27.89 4.21 -14.48
C LYS A 145 28.08 4.73 -13.05
N PRO A 146 27.35 5.76 -12.61
CA PRO A 146 27.45 6.23 -11.23
C PRO A 146 27.01 5.14 -10.26
N LEU A 147 27.53 5.16 -9.02
CA LEU A 147 27.19 4.15 -8.03
C LEU A 147 25.67 4.11 -7.73
N VAL A 148 25.02 5.27 -7.68
CA VAL A 148 23.59 5.42 -7.43
C VAL A 148 22.92 6.24 -8.53
N GLU A 149 21.86 5.70 -9.10
CA GLU A 149 20.98 6.38 -10.05
C GLU A 149 19.57 6.51 -9.46
N ILE A 150 18.91 7.65 -9.71
CA ILE A 150 17.54 7.90 -9.24
C ILE A 150 16.66 8.23 -10.44
N GLU A 151 15.65 7.41 -10.68
CA GLU A 151 14.62 7.61 -11.69
C GLU A 151 13.30 7.98 -11.01
N LYS A 152 12.60 8.98 -11.54
CA LYS A 152 11.21 9.28 -11.15
C LYS A 152 10.25 8.41 -11.92
N ILE A 153 9.34 7.75 -11.22
CA ILE A 153 8.31 6.90 -11.82
C ILE A 153 6.91 7.38 -11.43
N SER A 154 5.95 7.13 -12.30
CA SER A 154 4.54 7.40 -12.03
C SER A 154 3.65 6.42 -12.80
N GLY A 155 2.44 6.21 -12.30
CA GLY A 155 1.45 5.33 -12.92
C GLY A 155 0.04 5.69 -12.49
N HIS A 156 -0.89 4.74 -12.58
CA HIS A 156 -2.29 5.01 -12.29
C HIS A 156 -2.54 5.22 -10.78
N GLY A 157 -2.41 6.48 -10.35
CA GLY A 157 -2.64 6.90 -8.97
C GLY A 157 -1.41 6.87 -8.07
N TYR A 158 -0.23 6.50 -8.58
CA TYR A 158 1.01 6.54 -7.81
C TYR A 158 2.10 7.42 -8.42
N SER A 159 2.93 7.97 -7.54
CA SER A 159 4.19 8.65 -7.84
C SER A 159 5.28 8.07 -6.94
N GLY A 160 6.49 7.95 -7.46
CA GLY A 160 7.59 7.36 -6.72
C GLY A 160 8.92 7.47 -7.44
N TYR A 161 9.84 6.62 -7.01
CA TYR A 161 11.21 6.58 -7.50
C TYR A 161 11.69 5.14 -7.63
N VAL A 162 12.62 4.93 -8.55
CA VAL A 162 13.49 3.76 -8.60
C VAL A 162 14.91 4.23 -8.33
N MET A 163 15.52 3.70 -7.27
CA MET A 163 16.93 3.87 -7.00
C MET A 163 17.67 2.63 -7.46
N THR A 164 18.62 2.80 -8.37
CA THR A 164 19.53 1.72 -8.80
C THR A 164 20.87 1.89 -8.11
N VAL A 165 21.37 0.82 -7.51
CA VAL A 165 22.71 0.74 -6.92
C VAL A 165 23.53 -0.26 -7.74
N ASN A 166 24.50 0.24 -8.50
CA ASN A 166 25.21 -0.58 -9.48
C ASN A 166 26.23 -1.55 -8.85
N ASP A 167 26.71 -1.28 -7.63
CA ASP A 167 27.52 -2.22 -6.84
C ASP A 167 26.77 -2.65 -5.56
N PRO A 168 26.22 -3.88 -5.49
CA PRO A 168 25.50 -4.37 -4.32
C PRO A 168 26.35 -4.40 -3.04
N LYS A 169 27.68 -4.51 -3.15
CA LYS A 169 28.59 -4.60 -1.99
C LYS A 169 28.78 -3.27 -1.27
N LYS A 170 28.31 -2.18 -1.87
CA LYS A 170 28.28 -0.83 -1.28
C LYS A 170 27.09 -0.60 -0.34
N ILE A 171 26.19 -1.57 -0.23
CA ILE A 171 24.99 -1.49 0.60
C ILE A 171 25.27 -2.09 1.99
N ARG A 172 24.85 -1.38 3.04
CA ARG A 172 24.87 -1.87 4.43
C ARG A 172 23.52 -1.59 5.09
N ILE A 173 23.11 -2.45 6.02
CA ILE A 173 22.04 -2.14 6.96
C ILE A 173 22.60 -1.28 8.07
N VAL A 174 22.00 -0.12 8.27
CA VAL A 174 22.31 0.77 9.40
C VAL A 174 21.18 0.72 10.42
N VAL A 175 21.58 0.77 11.69
CA VAL A 175 20.72 0.72 12.86
C VAL A 175 20.89 2.00 13.70
N PRO A 176 19.96 2.29 14.62
CA PRO A 176 20.06 3.46 15.50
C PRO A 176 21.40 3.53 16.24
N GLU A 177 21.92 4.74 16.43
CA GLU A 177 23.15 4.93 17.20
C GLU A 177 22.98 4.58 18.70
N LYS A 178 21.79 4.79 19.24
CA LYS A 178 21.52 4.72 20.69
C LYS A 178 20.35 3.81 21.01
N GLN A 179 20.44 3.15 22.15
CA GLN A 179 19.37 2.29 22.66
C GLN A 179 18.12 3.10 23.03
N GLY A 180 16.95 2.45 22.87
CA GLY A 180 15.67 2.92 23.39
C GLY A 180 14.77 3.61 22.37
N ARG A 181 15.28 4.06 21.22
CA ARG A 181 14.49 4.69 20.16
C ARG A 181 15.04 4.33 18.79
N GLY A 182 14.16 4.21 17.81
CA GLY A 182 14.57 4.17 16.41
C GLY A 182 15.28 5.45 15.98
N GLU A 183 15.76 5.48 14.75
CA GLU A 183 16.40 6.64 14.13
C GLU A 183 15.76 6.91 12.76
N ARG A 184 15.77 8.17 12.31
CA ARG A 184 15.26 8.51 10.98
C ARG A 184 16.30 8.13 9.92
N VAL A 185 15.85 7.65 8.75
CA VAL A 185 16.75 7.31 7.63
C VAL A 185 17.67 8.48 7.29
N LEU A 186 17.13 9.70 7.24
CA LEU A 186 17.92 10.92 6.98
C LEU A 186 19.07 11.11 8.00
N SER A 187 18.78 10.93 9.29
CA SER A 187 19.78 11.02 10.36
C SER A 187 20.86 9.94 10.21
N MET A 188 20.45 8.70 9.90
CA MET A 188 21.40 7.60 9.70
C MET A 188 22.33 7.90 8.52
N VAL A 189 21.80 8.42 7.40
CA VAL A 189 22.58 8.82 6.23
C VAL A 189 23.59 9.91 6.59
N GLN A 190 23.14 10.99 7.23
CA GLN A 190 23.99 12.12 7.62
C GLN A 190 25.09 11.72 8.62
N ARG A 191 24.75 10.91 9.62
CA ARG A 191 25.70 10.46 10.66
C ARG A 191 26.79 9.55 10.11
N THR A 192 26.45 8.68 9.17
CA THR A 192 27.36 7.63 8.69
C THR A 192 28.14 8.03 7.44
N GLY A 193 27.78 9.14 6.80
CA GLY A 193 28.39 9.57 5.53
C GLY A 193 27.93 8.73 4.33
N ALA A 194 26.82 8.00 4.47
CA ALA A 194 26.18 7.33 3.34
C ALA A 194 25.74 8.36 2.29
N ILE A 195 25.73 7.96 1.02
CA ILE A 195 25.30 8.84 -0.09
C ILE A 195 23.81 8.72 -0.38
N ALA A 196 23.19 7.59 -0.03
CA ALA A 196 21.77 7.34 -0.24
C ALA A 196 21.22 6.36 0.79
N GLY A 197 19.90 6.29 0.93
CA GLY A 197 19.25 5.34 1.82
C GLY A 197 17.76 5.19 1.63
N VAL A 198 17.25 4.00 1.97
CA VAL A 198 15.82 3.70 2.08
C VAL A 198 15.51 3.00 3.39
N ASN A 199 14.24 2.94 3.77
CA ASN A 199 13.83 2.21 4.97
C ASN A 199 14.07 0.69 4.86
N GLY A 200 14.18 0.02 6.02
CA GLY A 200 14.50 -1.40 6.12
C GLY A 200 13.29 -2.32 6.38
N GLY A 201 13.47 -3.22 7.34
CA GLY A 201 12.55 -4.32 7.65
C GLY A 201 11.46 -3.98 8.67
N GLY A 202 10.78 -5.03 9.12
CA GLY A 202 9.60 -4.93 9.97
C GLY A 202 9.97 -4.63 11.42
N PHE A 203 9.05 -3.99 12.14
CA PHE A 203 9.28 -3.58 13.51
C PHE A 203 7.98 -3.55 14.33
N ALA A 204 8.11 -3.64 15.65
CA ALA A 204 6.98 -3.55 16.55
C ALA A 204 6.47 -2.09 16.62
N ASP A 205 5.24 -1.87 16.18
CA ASP A 205 4.61 -0.54 16.11
C ASP A 205 3.30 -0.51 16.93
N PRO A 206 3.36 -0.65 18.27
CA PRO A 206 2.15 -0.67 19.11
C PRO A 206 1.32 0.59 18.89
N ASN A 207 0.02 0.40 18.64
CA ASN A 207 -0.92 1.47 18.33
C ASN A 207 -0.51 2.39 17.16
N TRP A 208 0.39 1.93 16.29
CA TRP A 208 0.90 2.68 15.14
C TRP A 208 1.64 3.97 15.51
N ASN A 209 2.21 4.00 16.71
CA ASN A 209 2.96 5.11 17.28
C ASN A 209 4.14 4.62 18.14
N GLY A 210 4.68 3.45 17.80
CA GLY A 210 5.85 2.89 18.44
C GLY A 210 7.09 3.77 18.24
N ASN A 211 8.05 3.61 19.15
CA ASN A 211 9.31 4.33 19.17
C ASN A 211 10.26 3.97 18.01
N GLY A 212 9.93 2.92 17.24
CA GLY A 212 10.71 2.45 16.10
C GLY A 212 11.99 1.72 16.48
N PHE A 213 12.14 1.26 17.73
CA PHE A 213 13.39 0.67 18.22
C PHE A 213 13.47 -0.85 18.08
N GLN A 214 12.34 -1.57 18.15
CA GLN A 214 12.33 -3.04 18.18
C GLN A 214 12.02 -3.64 16.80
N PRO A 215 12.99 -4.31 16.14
CA PRO A 215 12.73 -5.07 14.93
C PRO A 215 11.80 -6.27 15.19
N ILE A 216 11.19 -6.79 14.13
CA ILE A 216 10.52 -8.10 14.11
C ILE A 216 11.38 -9.05 13.30
N GLY A 217 11.59 -10.28 13.79
CA GLY A 217 12.39 -11.29 13.12
C GLY A 217 13.88 -11.09 13.40
N ILE A 218 14.66 -10.88 12.34
CA ILE A 218 16.12 -10.74 12.44
C ILE A 218 16.63 -9.42 11.86
N VAL A 219 17.78 -9.00 12.36
CA VAL A 219 18.64 -7.99 11.75
C VAL A 219 20.06 -8.52 11.71
N MET A 220 20.67 -8.54 10.52
CA MET A 220 22.08 -8.83 10.32
C MET A 220 22.76 -7.64 9.64
N SER A 221 23.97 -7.31 10.08
CA SER A 221 24.83 -6.35 9.38
C SER A 221 26.30 -6.74 9.49
N GLY A 222 27.05 -6.56 8.40
CA GLY A 222 28.46 -6.95 8.33
C GLY A 222 28.70 -8.44 8.59
N GLY A 223 27.73 -9.30 8.29
CA GLY A 223 27.79 -10.74 8.56
C GLY A 223 27.49 -11.14 10.00
N GLU A 224 27.24 -10.18 10.89
CA GLU A 224 26.91 -10.44 12.29
C GLU A 224 25.39 -10.35 12.54
N LEU A 225 24.88 -11.23 13.40
CA LEU A 225 23.48 -11.19 13.84
C LEU A 225 23.31 -10.17 14.96
N PHE A 226 22.68 -9.03 14.66
CA PHE A 226 22.47 -7.95 15.62
C PHE A 226 21.25 -8.19 16.50
N TYR A 227 20.17 -8.71 15.93
CA TYR A 227 18.90 -8.94 16.61
C TYR A 227 18.22 -10.22 16.11
N SER A 228 17.54 -10.94 17.01
CA SER A 228 16.68 -12.07 16.66
C SER A 228 15.60 -12.29 17.73
N ASP A 229 14.34 -12.35 17.31
CA ASP A 229 13.19 -12.71 18.15
C ASP A 229 12.53 -14.06 17.77
N LEU A 230 13.18 -14.83 16.89
CA LEU A 230 12.60 -16.03 16.27
C LEU A 230 12.23 -17.17 17.24
N GLY A 231 12.73 -17.10 18.48
CA GLY A 231 12.50 -18.11 19.51
C GLY A 231 12.81 -19.51 18.98
N LYS A 232 11.82 -20.41 19.00
CA LYS A 232 11.96 -21.81 18.55
C LYS A 232 11.88 -21.99 17.04
N SER A 233 11.30 -21.05 16.28
CA SER A 233 11.05 -21.20 14.84
C SER A 233 12.35 -21.35 14.04
N ARG A 234 13.43 -20.71 14.50
CA ARG A 234 14.77 -20.59 13.87
C ARG A 234 14.81 -20.19 12.38
N SER A 235 13.65 -20.05 11.73
CA SER A 235 13.45 -19.64 10.35
C SER A 235 12.42 -18.53 10.25
N THR A 236 12.61 -17.66 9.27
CA THR A 236 11.77 -16.49 8.99
C THR A 236 11.90 -16.07 7.53
N GLN A 237 11.01 -15.20 7.07
CA GLN A 237 11.18 -14.50 5.79
C GLN A 237 12.30 -13.47 5.92
N VAL A 238 13.15 -13.40 4.90
CA VAL A 238 14.33 -12.54 4.87
C VAL A 238 14.38 -11.79 3.55
N VAL A 239 14.90 -10.57 3.61
CA VAL A 239 15.44 -9.80 2.49
C VAL A 239 16.87 -9.45 2.85
N GLY A 240 17.84 -9.88 2.05
CA GLY A 240 19.26 -9.79 2.37
C GLY A 240 20.18 -9.74 1.16
N ILE A 241 21.47 -9.57 1.42
CA ILE A 241 22.58 -9.60 0.45
C ILE A 241 23.72 -10.44 1.04
N ASP A 242 24.29 -11.35 0.25
CA ASP A 242 25.49 -12.09 0.64
C ASP A 242 26.80 -11.36 0.34
N LYS A 243 27.93 -11.97 0.72
CA LYS A 243 29.27 -11.38 0.54
C LYS A 243 29.66 -11.23 -0.93
N GLU A 244 29.05 -12.00 -1.83
CA GLU A 244 29.22 -11.89 -3.28
C GLU A 244 28.38 -10.76 -3.89
N GLY A 245 27.40 -10.24 -3.14
CA GLY A 245 26.45 -9.23 -3.61
C GLY A 245 25.14 -9.83 -4.13
N LYS A 246 24.91 -11.13 -3.95
CA LYS A 246 23.66 -11.79 -4.35
C LYS A 246 22.55 -11.50 -3.37
N MET A 247 21.43 -11.02 -3.90
CA MET A 247 20.23 -10.78 -3.14
C MET A 247 19.60 -12.11 -2.73
N ILE A 248 19.21 -12.20 -1.46
CA ILE A 248 18.53 -13.36 -0.89
C ILE A 248 17.15 -12.91 -0.43
N ALA A 249 16.12 -13.56 -0.95
CA ALA A 249 14.74 -13.33 -0.50
C ALA A 249 13.97 -14.65 -0.36
N GLY A 250 13.20 -14.76 0.72
CA GLY A 250 12.39 -15.94 1.02
C GLY A 250 12.59 -16.46 2.45
N ARG A 251 12.16 -17.70 2.72
CA ARG A 251 12.21 -18.27 4.06
C ARG A 251 13.55 -18.98 4.31
N TYR A 252 14.31 -18.51 5.28
CA TYR A 252 15.61 -19.07 5.65
C TYR A 252 15.75 -19.21 7.15
N SER A 253 16.50 -20.22 7.58
CA SER A 253 17.00 -20.35 8.94
C SER A 253 18.28 -19.56 9.17
N LEU A 254 18.59 -19.25 10.43
CA LEU A 254 19.84 -18.57 10.79
C LEU A 254 21.08 -19.35 10.33
N ASP A 255 21.04 -20.68 10.38
CA ASP A 255 22.15 -21.53 9.96
C ASP A 255 22.32 -21.48 8.43
N GLU A 256 21.23 -21.50 7.66
CA GLU A 256 21.27 -21.33 6.20
C GLU A 256 21.84 -19.95 5.82
N LEU A 257 21.42 -18.87 6.49
CA LEU A 257 21.95 -17.53 6.22
C LEU A 257 23.46 -17.45 6.48
N LYS A 258 23.93 -18.10 7.55
CA LYS A 258 25.37 -18.18 7.84
C LYS A 258 26.13 -18.98 6.78
N GLN A 259 25.56 -20.10 6.32
CA GLN A 259 26.17 -20.93 5.28
C GLN A 259 26.24 -20.21 3.92
N LEU A 260 25.21 -19.42 3.60
CA LEU A 260 25.17 -18.58 2.41
C LEU A 260 26.08 -17.34 2.52
N GLY A 261 26.72 -17.09 3.66
CA GLY A 261 27.59 -15.93 3.84
C GLY A 261 26.87 -14.58 3.80
N VAL A 262 25.60 -14.55 4.22
CA VAL A 262 24.78 -13.33 4.25
C VAL A 262 25.44 -12.25 5.08
N GLN A 263 25.63 -11.06 4.50
CA GLN A 263 26.24 -9.91 5.16
C GLN A 263 25.18 -9.01 5.79
N GLU A 264 24.16 -8.69 5.00
CA GLU A 264 23.11 -7.75 5.37
C GLU A 264 21.77 -8.46 5.24
N ALA A 265 20.94 -8.45 6.29
CA ALA A 265 19.58 -8.98 6.21
C ALA A 265 18.61 -8.34 7.19
N VAL A 266 17.37 -8.17 6.75
CA VAL A 266 16.23 -7.86 7.60
C VAL A 266 15.09 -8.85 7.36
N THR A 267 14.22 -9.03 8.35
CA THR A 267 12.96 -9.73 8.12
C THR A 267 11.92 -8.82 7.50
N PHE A 268 11.41 -9.21 6.31
CA PHE A 268 10.18 -8.70 5.74
C PHE A 268 9.59 -9.68 4.71
N GLN A 269 8.34 -9.43 4.30
CA GLN A 269 7.61 -10.25 3.34
C GLN A 269 6.61 -9.40 2.53
N PRO A 270 6.09 -9.89 1.40
CA PRO A 270 6.48 -11.12 0.70
C PRO A 270 7.64 -10.92 -0.28
N ARG A 271 8.28 -12.02 -0.67
CA ARG A 271 8.97 -12.09 -1.97
C ARG A 271 7.94 -12.01 -3.09
N ILE A 272 8.16 -11.15 -4.07
CA ILE A 272 7.24 -10.86 -5.17
C ILE A 272 7.78 -11.29 -6.54
N ILE A 273 9.10 -11.42 -6.70
CA ILE A 273 9.73 -11.99 -7.89
C ILE A 273 10.76 -13.03 -7.46
N VAL A 274 10.81 -14.15 -8.17
CA VAL A 274 11.85 -15.19 -8.04
C VAL A 274 12.13 -15.78 -9.41
N ASN A 275 13.39 -16.04 -9.74
CA ASN A 275 13.80 -16.63 -11.02
C ASN A 275 13.19 -15.91 -12.25
N GLY A 276 13.15 -14.57 -12.25
CA GLY A 276 12.58 -13.75 -13.33
C GLY A 276 11.04 -13.75 -13.42
N LYS A 277 10.35 -14.44 -12.50
CA LYS A 277 8.90 -14.63 -12.53
C LYS A 277 8.20 -13.88 -11.40
N GLY A 278 7.21 -13.07 -11.77
CA GLY A 278 6.30 -12.45 -10.83
C GLY A 278 5.36 -13.44 -10.13
N LEU A 279 5.21 -13.32 -8.82
CA LEU A 279 4.38 -14.18 -7.97
C LEU A 279 2.98 -13.61 -7.68
N ILE A 280 2.81 -12.30 -7.83
CA ILE A 280 1.53 -11.60 -7.73
C ILE A 280 0.82 -11.70 -9.08
N LYS A 281 -0.36 -12.33 -9.11
CA LYS A 281 -1.06 -12.65 -10.36
C LYS A 281 -1.76 -11.45 -11.00
N ASN A 282 -2.28 -10.54 -10.17
CA ASN A 282 -3.06 -9.39 -10.60
C ASN A 282 -3.20 -8.37 -9.44
N ALA A 283 -3.76 -7.19 -9.73
CA ALA A 283 -3.97 -6.13 -8.74
C ALA A 283 -4.89 -6.52 -7.56
N ALA A 284 -5.87 -7.41 -7.75
CA ALA A 284 -6.74 -7.88 -6.67
C ALA A 284 -5.98 -8.76 -5.67
N ASP A 285 -4.95 -9.44 -6.15
CA ASP A 285 -3.97 -10.14 -5.32
C ASP A 285 -2.91 -9.20 -4.73
N GLY A 286 -2.89 -7.92 -5.08
CA GLY A 286 -1.81 -6.97 -4.75
C GLY A 286 -1.80 -6.42 -3.32
N TRP A 287 -2.61 -6.95 -2.40
CA TRP A 287 -2.63 -6.54 -0.99
C TRP A 287 -2.95 -5.05 -0.76
N GLY A 288 -3.92 -4.53 -1.53
CA GLY A 288 -4.40 -3.16 -1.41
C GLY A 288 -3.39 -2.08 -1.81
N ILE A 289 -3.88 -0.84 -1.90
CA ILE A 289 -3.09 0.32 -2.32
C ILE A 289 -2.44 0.97 -1.09
N ALA A 290 -1.13 1.15 -1.12
CA ALA A 290 -0.39 1.79 -0.03
C ALA A 290 0.89 2.47 -0.53
N PRO A 291 1.54 3.33 0.27
CA PRO A 291 2.96 3.62 0.09
C PRO A 291 3.75 2.32 0.22
N ARG A 292 4.72 2.08 -0.67
CA ARG A 292 5.47 0.83 -0.75
C ARG A 292 6.96 1.10 -0.85
N THR A 293 7.74 0.23 -0.24
CA THR A 293 9.17 0.10 -0.49
C THR A 293 9.44 -1.35 -0.85
N ALA A 294 10.23 -1.61 -1.89
CA ALA A 294 10.66 -2.95 -2.26
C ALA A 294 12.10 -2.92 -2.73
N MET A 295 12.78 -4.06 -2.59
CA MET A 295 14.13 -4.29 -3.08
C MET A 295 14.09 -5.39 -4.15
N GLY A 296 14.90 -5.28 -5.19
CA GLY A 296 15.10 -6.30 -6.21
C GLY A 296 16.52 -6.32 -6.71
N GLN A 297 16.87 -7.33 -7.49
CA GLN A 297 18.18 -7.45 -8.12
C GLN A 297 18.02 -7.86 -9.59
N ARG A 298 18.82 -7.23 -10.45
CA ARG A 298 18.96 -7.56 -11.87
C ARG A 298 20.01 -8.65 -12.09
N GLU A 299 19.99 -9.28 -13.27
CA GLU A 299 21.03 -10.24 -13.67
C GLU A 299 22.44 -9.64 -13.69
N ASP A 300 22.59 -8.33 -13.96
CA ASP A 300 23.89 -7.65 -13.93
C ASP A 300 24.42 -7.40 -12.50
N GLY A 301 23.65 -7.77 -11.47
CA GLY A 301 24.01 -7.65 -10.06
C GLY A 301 23.51 -6.38 -9.39
N ALA A 302 23.05 -5.38 -10.15
CA ALA A 302 22.58 -4.13 -9.57
C ALA A 302 21.34 -4.33 -8.69
N ILE A 303 21.29 -3.62 -7.57
CA ILE A 303 20.14 -3.61 -6.67
C ILE A 303 19.21 -2.47 -7.06
N LEU A 304 17.92 -2.78 -7.09
CA LEU A 304 16.84 -1.83 -7.30
C LEU A 304 16.09 -1.61 -5.99
N PHE A 305 15.81 -0.35 -5.66
CA PHE A 305 14.83 0.00 -4.65
C PHE A 305 13.68 0.77 -5.30
N VAL A 306 12.47 0.24 -5.20
CA VAL A 306 11.25 0.94 -5.60
C VAL A 306 10.64 1.60 -4.37
N VAL A 307 10.45 2.91 -4.43
CA VAL A 307 9.91 3.74 -3.34
C VAL A 307 8.70 4.50 -3.87
N ILE A 308 7.51 4.17 -3.38
CA ILE A 308 6.24 4.73 -3.87
C ILE A 308 5.54 5.49 -2.75
N ASP A 309 5.30 6.79 -2.98
CA ASP A 309 4.49 7.62 -2.09
C ASP A 309 3.05 7.12 -2.06
N GLY A 310 2.28 7.44 -1.03
CA GLY A 310 0.87 7.05 -0.98
C GLY A 310 0.09 7.76 0.11
N ARG A 311 -1.23 7.50 0.18
CA ARG A 311 -2.17 8.11 1.15
C ARG A 311 -2.23 9.64 1.07
N GLN A 312 -1.97 10.20 -0.12
CA GLN A 312 -1.94 11.63 -0.37
C GLN A 312 -2.84 11.97 -1.58
N PRO A 313 -4.13 12.24 -1.34
CA PRO A 313 -5.05 12.63 -2.42
C PRO A 313 -4.51 13.81 -3.23
N GLY A 314 -4.54 13.70 -4.55
CA GLY A 314 -4.00 14.71 -5.47
C GLY A 314 -2.49 14.63 -5.74
N HIS A 315 -1.74 13.76 -5.04
CA HIS A 315 -0.32 13.48 -5.32
C HIS A 315 -0.10 12.01 -5.64
N SER A 316 -0.27 11.14 -4.64
CA SER A 316 -0.11 9.70 -4.78
C SER A 316 -1.03 9.00 -3.78
N ILE A 317 -1.95 8.17 -4.27
CA ILE A 317 -2.77 7.31 -3.42
C ILE A 317 -1.98 6.06 -2.99
N GLY A 318 -0.97 5.67 -3.76
CA GLY A 318 -0.10 4.53 -3.52
C GLY A 318 -0.21 3.46 -4.60
N ALA A 319 0.46 2.34 -4.39
CA ALA A 319 0.49 1.20 -5.29
C ALA A 319 0.13 -0.10 -4.56
N ASN A 320 -0.38 -1.06 -5.32
CA ASN A 320 -0.50 -2.44 -4.86
C ASN A 320 0.79 -3.24 -5.22
N LEU A 321 0.96 -4.43 -4.66
CA LEU A 321 2.17 -5.24 -4.89
C LEU A 321 2.31 -5.74 -6.34
N TYR A 322 1.22 -5.81 -7.11
CA TYR A 322 1.29 -6.15 -8.55
C TYR A 322 1.92 -4.99 -9.33
N ASP A 323 1.56 -3.75 -9.02
CA ASP A 323 2.18 -2.58 -9.64
C ASP A 323 3.69 -2.53 -9.32
N VAL A 324 4.06 -2.72 -8.05
CA VAL A 324 5.47 -2.77 -7.60
C VAL A 324 6.23 -3.87 -8.33
N GLN A 325 5.65 -5.07 -8.44
CA GLN A 325 6.24 -6.19 -9.17
C GLN A 325 6.47 -5.84 -10.64
N ASN A 326 5.49 -5.23 -11.31
CA ASN A 326 5.61 -4.89 -12.73
C ASN A 326 6.66 -3.81 -12.97
N ILE A 327 6.79 -2.83 -12.06
CA ILE A 327 7.89 -1.86 -12.08
C ILE A 327 9.22 -2.61 -11.98
N MET A 328 9.41 -3.46 -10.97
CA MET A 328 10.64 -4.24 -10.78
C MET A 328 10.99 -5.09 -12.01
N LEU A 329 10.01 -5.82 -12.59
CA LEU A 329 10.21 -6.60 -13.81
C LEU A 329 10.59 -5.73 -15.01
N ALA A 330 9.95 -4.56 -15.16
CA ALA A 330 10.26 -3.62 -16.24
C ALA A 330 11.68 -3.04 -16.13
N HIS A 331 12.22 -2.96 -14.91
CA HIS A 331 13.62 -2.58 -14.65
C HIS A 331 14.58 -3.80 -14.62
N GLY A 332 14.13 -4.99 -15.01
CA GLY A 332 14.98 -6.18 -15.18
C GLY A 332 15.23 -6.98 -13.90
N ALA A 333 14.44 -6.79 -12.84
CA ALA A 333 14.60 -7.58 -11.62
C ALA A 333 14.30 -9.06 -11.87
N VAL A 334 15.23 -9.94 -11.47
CA VAL A 334 15.06 -11.40 -11.48
C VAL A 334 14.71 -11.98 -10.13
N ILE A 335 14.93 -11.22 -9.07
CA ILE A 335 14.43 -11.48 -7.73
C ILE A 335 13.99 -10.15 -7.11
N ALA A 336 12.91 -10.16 -6.33
CA ALA A 336 12.47 -8.98 -5.61
C ALA A 336 11.59 -9.35 -4.41
N ALA A 337 11.68 -8.54 -3.36
CA ALA A 337 10.88 -8.66 -2.17
C ALA A 337 10.42 -7.30 -1.66
N ASN A 338 9.24 -7.30 -1.06
CA ASN A 338 8.72 -6.13 -0.40
C ASN A 338 9.52 -5.85 0.89
N LEU A 339 9.64 -4.57 1.23
CA LEU A 339 10.18 -4.08 2.50
C LEU A 339 9.07 -3.38 3.30
N ASP A 340 9.41 -2.84 4.47
CA ASP A 340 8.44 -2.07 5.24
C ASP A 340 7.92 -0.87 4.42
N GLY A 341 6.66 -0.53 4.60
CA GLY A 341 5.96 0.42 3.75
C GLY A 341 5.16 1.44 4.54
N GLY A 342 4.11 1.97 3.93
CA GLY A 342 3.21 2.89 4.61
C GLY A 342 3.93 4.17 5.06
N SER A 343 3.86 4.49 6.36
CA SER A 343 4.53 5.68 6.90
C SER A 343 6.06 5.51 7.01
N SER A 344 6.58 4.30 6.83
CA SER A 344 8.01 4.02 6.85
C SER A 344 8.68 4.27 5.50
N THR A 345 7.92 4.36 4.41
CA THR A 345 8.46 4.56 3.05
C THR A 345 9.26 5.85 2.94
N MET A 346 10.57 5.71 2.74
CA MET A 346 11.54 6.79 2.70
C MET A 346 12.59 6.54 1.61
N LEU A 347 12.96 7.61 0.91
CA LEU A 347 14.13 7.70 0.06
C LEU A 347 14.93 8.94 0.43
N VAL A 348 16.20 8.75 0.71
CA VAL A 348 17.18 9.79 1.00
C VAL A 348 18.30 9.69 -0.03
N LYS A 349 18.72 10.82 -0.59
CA LYS A 349 19.89 10.94 -1.46
C LYS A 349 20.57 12.28 -1.17
N ASP A 350 21.89 12.28 -1.07
CA ASP A 350 22.70 13.49 -0.86
C ASP A 350 22.26 14.34 0.34
N GLY A 351 21.86 13.66 1.44
CA GLY A 351 21.44 14.33 2.67
C GLY A 351 20.06 14.98 2.61
N GLU A 352 19.24 14.65 1.60
CA GLU A 352 17.87 15.16 1.45
C GLU A 352 16.85 14.03 1.27
N VAL A 353 15.63 14.25 1.76
CA VAL A 353 14.50 13.34 1.51
C VAL A 353 13.90 13.67 0.15
N LEU A 354 13.91 12.71 -0.78
CA LEU A 354 13.43 12.91 -2.15
C LEU A 354 11.93 12.63 -2.33
N ASN A 355 11.42 11.63 -1.61
CA ASN A 355 10.01 11.25 -1.68
C ASN A 355 9.16 12.10 -0.73
N LYS A 356 7.83 11.94 -0.77
CA LYS A 356 6.91 12.62 0.14
C LYS A 356 6.35 11.63 1.16
N PRO A 357 6.92 11.52 2.37
CA PRO A 357 6.54 10.48 3.32
C PRO A 357 5.09 10.61 3.78
N SER A 358 4.43 9.47 4.03
CA SER A 358 3.06 9.44 4.58
C SER A 358 3.04 9.63 6.11
N THR A 359 3.80 10.59 6.62
CA THR A 359 3.87 10.96 8.04
C THR A 359 3.55 12.46 8.20
N LYS A 360 3.50 12.94 9.45
CA LYS A 360 3.37 14.38 9.73
C LYS A 360 4.66 15.16 9.51
N SER A 361 5.79 14.48 9.33
CA SER A 361 7.13 15.06 9.29
C SER A 361 7.77 14.75 7.94
N SER A 362 8.28 15.75 7.23
CA SER A 362 8.96 15.57 5.95
C SER A 362 10.19 14.67 6.05
N GLU A 363 10.77 14.52 7.23
CA GLU A 363 11.93 13.66 7.50
C GLU A 363 11.57 12.20 7.83
N GLY A 364 10.30 11.80 7.64
CA GLY A 364 9.85 10.42 7.87
C GLY A 364 9.44 10.11 9.31
N ARG A 365 9.71 8.87 9.76
CA ARG A 365 9.48 8.38 11.12
C ARG A 365 10.72 7.66 11.66
N TYR A 366 10.71 7.33 12.94
CA TYR A 366 11.76 6.54 13.59
C TYR A 366 11.63 5.06 13.20
N LEU A 367 12.74 4.46 12.80
CA LEU A 367 12.83 3.09 12.30
C LEU A 367 14.06 2.39 12.90
N PRO A 368 14.04 1.06 13.03
CA PRO A 368 15.17 0.33 13.62
C PRO A 368 16.23 -0.05 12.57
N THR A 369 15.89 0.00 11.29
CA THR A 369 16.78 -0.39 10.20
C THR A 369 16.57 0.46 8.97
N ALA A 370 17.65 0.71 8.25
CA ALA A 370 17.66 1.33 6.92
C ALA A 370 18.70 0.66 6.03
N TRP A 371 18.41 0.55 4.75
CA TRP A 371 19.38 0.15 3.72
C TRP A 371 20.10 1.39 3.24
N LEU A 372 21.39 1.52 3.54
CA LEU A 372 22.19 2.69 3.14
C LEU A 372 23.28 2.29 2.14
N VAL A 373 23.63 3.24 1.27
CA VAL A 373 24.66 3.08 0.23
C VAL A 373 25.87 3.93 0.58
N PHE A 374 27.06 3.35 0.52
CA PHE A 374 28.33 4.00 0.87
C PHE A 374 29.31 3.98 -0.29
N GLU A 375 30.14 5.02 -0.43
CA GLU A 375 31.33 4.93 -1.29
C GLU A 375 32.37 3.98 -0.70
N HIS A 376 32.53 4.00 0.63
CA HIS A 376 33.50 3.22 1.40
C HIS A 376 32.80 2.46 2.54
N PRO A 377 32.04 1.38 2.24
CA PRO A 377 31.30 0.62 3.24
C PRO A 377 32.19 0.02 4.34
N GLU A 378 33.47 -0.21 4.07
CA GLU A 378 34.47 -0.70 5.02
C GLU A 378 34.82 0.30 6.13
N GLN A 379 34.57 1.60 5.91
CA GLN A 379 34.80 2.67 6.88
C GLN A 379 33.58 2.90 7.78
N ALA A 380 32.41 2.35 7.41
CA ALA A 380 31.18 2.52 8.16
C ALA A 380 31.19 1.69 9.45
N VAL A 381 31.26 2.37 10.60
CA VAL A 381 31.18 1.74 11.92
C VAL A 381 29.71 1.70 12.37
N ILE A 382 29.15 0.50 12.41
CA ILE A 382 27.74 0.26 12.74
C ILE A 382 27.71 -0.65 13.98
N PRO A 383 27.69 -0.10 15.20
CA PRO A 383 27.67 -0.92 16.41
C PRO A 383 26.31 -1.63 16.57
N ASN A 384 26.33 -2.84 17.13
CA ASN A 384 25.10 -3.54 17.49
C ASN A 384 24.40 -2.82 18.67
N VAL A 385 23.43 -1.98 18.34
CA VAL A 385 22.65 -1.22 19.33
C VAL A 385 21.87 -2.13 20.29
N TRP A 386 21.52 -3.35 19.90
CA TRP A 386 20.81 -4.31 20.75
C TRP A 386 21.72 -5.25 21.53
N ALA A 387 23.05 -5.06 21.47
CA ALA A 387 23.98 -5.86 22.26
C ALA A 387 23.61 -5.81 23.76
N GLY A 388 23.47 -6.99 24.37
CA GLY A 388 23.08 -7.14 25.77
C GLY A 388 21.59 -7.01 26.07
N LEU A 389 20.74 -6.70 25.08
CA LEU A 389 19.29 -6.64 25.25
C LEU A 389 18.64 -7.97 24.84
N LYS A 390 17.58 -8.37 25.55
CA LYS A 390 16.69 -9.44 25.10
C LYS A 390 15.46 -8.82 24.42
N PRO A 391 14.92 -9.43 23.35
CA PRO A 391 13.70 -8.92 22.70
C PRO A 391 12.53 -8.65 23.65
N GLY A 392 12.35 -9.50 24.68
CA GLY A 392 11.27 -9.34 25.67
C GLY A 392 11.46 -8.18 26.65
N ASP A 393 12.67 -7.61 26.75
CA ASP A 393 12.98 -6.50 27.65
C ASP A 393 12.79 -5.14 26.97
N ILE A 394 12.58 -5.13 25.65
CA ILE A 394 12.36 -3.91 24.87
C ILE A 394 10.88 -3.54 24.95
N ASP A 395 10.60 -2.30 25.36
CA ASP A 395 9.26 -1.72 25.27
C ASP A 395 9.16 -0.82 24.03
N PRO A 396 8.50 -1.26 22.94
CA PRO A 396 8.38 -0.49 21.71
C PRO A 396 7.38 0.68 21.82
N GLY A 397 6.61 0.76 22.91
CA GLY A 397 5.65 1.84 23.16
C GLY A 397 6.20 2.98 24.01
N LYS A 398 7.32 2.76 24.69
CA LYS A 398 7.94 3.73 25.59
C LYS A 398 8.88 4.68 24.84
N TRP A 399 8.67 5.99 25.01
CA TRP A 399 9.49 7.05 24.41
C TRP A 399 10.46 7.65 25.41
#